data_AF-A0A352UJY7-F1
#
_entry.id   AF-A0A352UJY7-F1
#
_cell.length_a   1.000
_cell.length_b   1.000
_cell.length_c   1.000
_cell.angle_alpha   90.00
_cell.angle_beta   90.00
_cell.angle_gamma   90.00
#
_symmetry.space_group_name_H-M   'P 1'
#
loop_
_entity.id
_entity.type
_entity.pdbx_description
1 polymer ?
#
loop_
_entity_poly.entity_id
_entity_poly.type
_entity_poly.pdbx_seq_one_letter_code
_entity_poly.pdbx_strand_id
1 'polypeptide(L)'
;MIWGDGVHETEAVNQSVGTISGSHVYNADRVFYPTIVVVDDDGGLVAGSFKATVGTRNPLITLPNATFGAIALLTAAFIILVVWRRRQSARSDGRPTNQV
;
A
#
# COMPACT_ATOMS: atom_id res chain seq x y z
N MET A 1 -27.96 16.02 -6.42
CA MET A 1 -26.55 15.70 -6.70
C MET A 1 -26.47 14.33 -7.33
N ILE A 2 -25.71 14.20 -8.43
CA ILE A 2 -25.45 12.93 -9.12
C ILE A 2 -23.94 12.73 -9.07
N TRP A 3 -23.45 11.70 -8.39
CA TRP A 3 -22.01 11.58 -8.11
C TRP A 3 -21.19 10.96 -9.26
N GLY A 4 -21.85 10.48 -10.31
CA GLY A 4 -21.18 9.89 -11.48
C GLY A 4 -20.72 8.44 -11.28
N ASP A 5 -21.06 7.83 -10.15
CA ASP A 5 -20.90 6.40 -9.86
C ASP A 5 -22.25 5.64 -9.82
N GLY A 6 -23.33 6.34 -10.17
CA GLY A 6 -24.71 5.83 -10.11
C GLY A 6 -25.46 6.19 -8.83
N VAL A 7 -24.80 6.78 -7.83
CA VAL A 7 -25.44 7.25 -6.60
C VAL A 7 -25.97 8.67 -6.77
N HIS A 8 -27.23 8.87 -6.39
CA HIS A 8 -27.92 10.16 -6.46
C HIS A 8 -28.40 10.56 -5.06
N GLU A 9 -28.12 11.79 -4.66
CA GLU A 9 -28.42 12.31 -3.32
C GLU A 9 -28.94 13.74 -3.40
N THR A 10 -29.74 14.15 -2.43
CA THR A 10 -30.21 15.54 -2.30
C THR A 10 -29.35 16.25 -1.27
N GLU A 11 -28.74 17.35 -1.67
CA GLU A 11 -27.85 18.15 -0.82
C GLU A 11 -28.54 19.43 -0.36
N ALA A 12 -28.14 19.94 0.80
CA ALA A 12 -28.67 21.20 1.32
C ALA A 12 -28.14 22.39 0.51
N VAL A 13 -29.06 23.26 0.11
CA VAL A 13 -28.74 24.55 -0.51
C VAL A 13 -28.78 25.63 0.56
N ASN A 14 -27.67 26.37 0.75
CA ASN A 14 -27.66 27.59 1.53
C ASN A 14 -27.89 28.79 0.60
N GLN A 15 -29.14 29.20 0.50
CA GLN A 15 -29.57 30.27 -0.41
C GLN A 15 -29.07 31.65 0.03
N SER A 16 -28.87 31.88 1.34
CA SER A 16 -28.42 33.17 1.89
C SER A 16 -27.03 33.57 1.40
N VAL A 17 -26.17 32.58 1.14
CA VAL A 17 -24.79 32.78 0.64
C VAL A 17 -24.52 32.13 -0.72
N GLY A 18 -25.54 31.52 -1.35
CA GLY A 18 -25.44 30.90 -2.67
C GLY A 18 -24.52 29.68 -2.73
N THR A 19 -24.50 28.83 -1.70
CA THR A 19 -23.63 27.65 -1.63
C THR A 19 -24.40 26.33 -1.54
N ILE A 20 -23.80 25.28 -2.08
CA ILE A 20 -24.26 23.89 -1.96
C ILE A 20 -23.11 23.09 -1.39
N SER A 21 -23.37 22.33 -0.33
CA SER A 21 -22.38 21.49 0.33
C SER A 21 -22.88 20.05 0.37
N GLY A 22 -22.00 19.12 0.03
CA GLY A 22 -22.27 17.68 0.05
C GLY A 22 -20.98 16.89 0.17
N SER A 23 -21.09 15.64 0.59
CA SER A 23 -19.94 14.73 0.74
C SER A 23 -20.28 13.34 0.24
N HIS A 24 -19.37 12.72 -0.51
CA HIS A 24 -19.57 11.39 -1.07
C HIS A 24 -18.31 10.56 -1.03
N VAL A 25 -18.48 9.27 -0.81
CA VAL A 25 -17.39 8.29 -0.76
C VAL A 25 -17.37 7.49 -2.06
N TYR A 26 -16.26 7.58 -2.79
CA TYR A 26 -16.04 6.77 -3.99
C TYR A 26 -15.29 5.48 -3.64
N ASN A 27 -15.84 4.34 -4.06
CA ASN A 27 -15.25 3.02 -3.81
C ASN A 27 -14.32 2.54 -4.93
N ALA A 28 -13.86 3.42 -5.81
CA ALA A 28 -13.00 3.06 -6.92
C ALA A 28 -12.03 4.17 -7.31
N ASP A 29 -10.83 3.76 -7.69
CA ASP A 29 -9.76 4.62 -8.15
C ASP A 29 -9.93 4.94 -9.64
N ARG A 30 -10.62 6.05 -9.92
CA ARG A 30 -10.85 6.54 -11.27
C ARG A 30 -11.28 8.01 -11.29
N VAL A 31 -11.53 8.51 -12.49
CA VAL A 31 -12.18 9.79 -12.72
C VAL A 31 -13.70 9.62 -12.67
N PHE A 32 -14.36 10.54 -11.98
CA PHE A 32 -15.82 10.70 -11.93
C PHE A 32 -16.22 12.09 -12.44
N TYR A 33 -17.46 12.21 -12.92
CA TYR A 33 -18.04 13.46 -13.39
C TYR A 33 -19.34 13.77 -12.62
N PRO A 34 -19.24 14.29 -11.39
CA PRO A 34 -20.43 14.63 -10.63
C PRO A 34 -21.19 15.79 -11.29
N THR A 35 -22.51 15.74 -11.20
CA THR A 35 -23.44 16.75 -11.71
C THR A 35 -24.31 17.28 -10.59
N ILE A 36 -24.25 18.59 -10.38
CA ILE A 36 -25.15 19.34 -9.51
C ILE A 36 -26.35 19.76 -10.35
N VAL A 37 -27.56 19.55 -9.83
CA VAL A 37 -28.81 20.02 -10.43
C VAL A 37 -29.52 20.84 -9.37
N VAL A 38 -29.88 22.06 -9.72
CA VAL A 38 -30.64 23.00 -8.88
C VAL A 38 -31.96 23.27 -9.59
N VAL A 39 -33.04 23.19 -8.83
CA VAL A 39 -34.40 23.53 -9.28
C VAL A 39 -34.85 24.72 -8.46
N ASP A 40 -35.25 25.79 -9.14
CA ASP A 40 -35.82 26.99 -8.54
C ASP A 40 -37.31 26.76 -8.21
N ASP A 41 -37.87 27.61 -7.36
CA ASP A 41 -39.26 27.49 -6.90
C ASP A 41 -40.28 27.72 -8.02
N ASP A 42 -39.92 28.48 -9.05
CA ASP A 42 -40.68 28.71 -10.28
C ASP A 42 -40.53 27.59 -11.33
N GLY A 43 -39.74 26.57 -11.03
CA GLY A 43 -39.46 25.43 -11.91
C GLY A 43 -38.26 25.64 -12.84
N GLY A 44 -37.54 26.75 -12.73
CA GLY A 44 -36.25 26.95 -13.40
C GLY A 44 -35.24 25.85 -13.04
N LEU A 45 -34.44 25.41 -14.01
CA LEU A 45 -33.47 24.33 -13.80
C LEU A 45 -32.08 24.75 -14.29
N VAL A 46 -31.09 24.57 -13.41
CA VAL A 46 -29.68 24.76 -13.73
C VAL A 46 -28.91 23.50 -13.37
N ALA A 47 -28.03 23.06 -14.26
CA ALA A 47 -27.14 21.94 -14.03
C ALA A 47 -25.68 22.33 -14.30
N GLY A 48 -24.77 21.79 -13.50
CA GLY A 48 -23.34 21.98 -13.65
C GLY A 48 -22.57 20.71 -13.31
N SER A 49 -21.52 20.42 -14.06
CA SER A 49 -20.67 19.25 -13.86
C SER A 49 -19.23 19.63 -13.56
N PHE A 50 -18.53 18.82 -12.76
CA PHE A 50 -17.10 18.98 -12.51
C PHE A 50 -16.38 17.64 -12.57
N LYS A 51 -15.04 17.67 -12.61
CA LYS A 51 -14.21 16.46 -12.63
C LYS A 51 -13.70 16.15 -11.23
N ALA A 52 -13.92 14.94 -10.75
CA ALA A 52 -13.33 14.41 -9.52
C ALA A 52 -12.35 13.27 -9.87
N THR A 53 -11.10 13.35 -9.42
CA THR A 53 -10.11 12.29 -9.62
C THR A 53 -9.83 11.63 -8.28
N VAL A 54 -10.15 10.33 -8.18
CA VAL A 54 -9.96 9.52 -6.97
C VAL A 54 -8.88 8.48 -7.26
N GLY A 55 -7.95 8.31 -6.33
CA GLY A 55 -6.92 7.29 -6.43
C GLY A 55 -6.26 7.03 -5.09
N THR A 56 -5.91 5.77 -4.81
CA THR A 56 -5.06 5.43 -3.67
C THR A 56 -3.61 5.87 -3.93
N ARG A 57 -2.93 6.32 -2.86
CA ARG A 57 -1.48 6.47 -2.87
C ARG A 57 -0.84 5.13 -2.54
N ASN A 58 -0.06 4.58 -3.45
CA ASN A 58 0.70 3.36 -3.18
C ASN A 58 1.77 3.63 -2.09
N PRO A 59 1.80 2.87 -0.99
CA PRO A 59 2.88 2.98 -0.01
C PRO A 59 4.17 2.41 -0.61
N LEU A 60 5.28 3.15 -0.48
CA LEU A 60 6.61 2.64 -0.81
C LEU A 60 7.19 1.90 0.40
N ILE A 61 7.51 0.61 0.23
CA ILE A 61 8.22 -0.17 1.25
C ILE A 61 9.69 -0.25 0.84
N THR A 62 10.56 0.43 1.59
CA THR A 62 12.02 0.32 1.44
C THR A 62 12.54 -0.75 2.40
N LEU A 63 13.07 -1.85 1.88
CA LEU A 63 13.77 -2.85 2.69
C LEU A 63 15.26 -2.47 2.82
N PRO A 64 15.83 -2.44 4.04
CA PRO A 64 17.26 -2.24 4.19
C PRO A 64 18.01 -3.44 3.58
N ASN A 65 18.96 -3.14 2.70
CA ASN A 65 19.91 -4.06 2.04
C ASN A 65 20.64 -5.05 2.97
N ALA A 66 20.60 -4.85 4.30
CA ALA A 66 21.20 -5.74 5.30
C ALA A 66 20.63 -7.17 5.30
N THR A 67 19.43 -7.40 4.75
CA THR A 67 18.79 -8.73 4.79
C THR A 67 19.48 -9.77 3.91
N PHE A 68 20.12 -9.37 2.80
CA PHE A 68 20.79 -10.31 1.88
C PHE A 68 22.21 -10.66 2.32
N GLY A 69 22.96 -9.69 2.87
CA GLY A 69 24.34 -9.89 3.32
C GLY A 69 24.43 -10.81 4.56
N ALA A 70 23.50 -10.67 5.50
CA ALA A 70 23.49 -11.48 6.72
C ALA A 70 23.26 -12.97 6.43
N ILE A 71 22.38 -13.31 5.49
CA ILE A 71 22.09 -14.71 5.12
C ILE A 71 23.29 -15.35 4.41
N ALA A 72 23.98 -14.61 3.54
CA ALA A 72 25.20 -15.10 2.87
C ALA A 72 26.34 -15.37 3.88
N LEU A 73 26.52 -14.51 4.89
CA LEU A 73 27.54 -14.71 5.93
C LEU A 73 27.20 -15.90 6.85
N LEU A 74 25.94 -16.09 7.23
CA LEU A 74 25.51 -17.20 8.08
C LEU A 74 25.63 -18.55 7.36
N THR A 75 25.28 -18.62 6.07
CA THR A 75 25.42 -19.84 5.26
C THR A 75 26.89 -20.21 5.07
N ALA A 76 27.76 -19.24 4.78
CA ALA A 76 29.21 -19.45 4.70
C ALA A 76 29.81 -19.90 6.04
N ALA A 77 29.44 -19.24 7.15
CA ALA A 77 29.90 -19.62 8.49
C ALA A 77 29.46 -21.04 8.87
N PHE A 78 28.24 -21.45 8.51
CA PHE A 78 27.74 -22.80 8.75
C PHE A 78 28.52 -23.86 7.94
N ILE A 79 28.78 -23.61 6.66
CA ILE A 79 29.59 -24.53 5.81
C ILE A 79 31.01 -24.66 6.39
N ILE A 80 31.64 -23.54 6.78
CA ILE A 80 32.96 -23.52 7.39
C ILE A 80 32.97 -24.34 8.69
N LEU A 81 31.98 -24.14 9.56
CA LEU A 81 31.84 -24.88 10.82
C LEU A 81 31.70 -26.38 10.58
N VAL A 82 30.87 -26.79 9.61
CA VAL A 82 30.67 -28.20 9.26
C VAL A 82 31.97 -28.84 8.75
N VAL A 83 32.71 -28.15 7.88
CA VAL A 83 33.99 -28.64 7.34
C VAL A 83 35.04 -28.74 8.45
N TRP A 84 35.14 -27.73 9.31
CA TRP A 84 36.07 -27.72 10.43
C TRP A 84 35.79 -28.86 11.40
N ARG A 85 34.52 -29.08 11.78
CA ARG A 85 34.11 -30.17 12.67
C ARG A 85 34.50 -31.54 12.14
N ARG A 86 34.29 -31.80 10.83
CA ARG A 86 34.69 -33.06 10.18
C ARG A 86 36.21 -33.29 10.22
N ARG A 87 37.00 -32.24 9.98
CA ARG A 87 38.48 -32.33 10.02
C ARG A 87 39.02 -32.60 11.42
N GLN A 88 38.39 -32.04 12.46
CA GLN A 88 38.79 -32.29 13.84
C GLN A 88 38.46 -33.72 14.29
N SER A 89 37.30 -34.25 13.90
CA SER A 89 36.98 -35.66 14.14
C SER A 89 38.02 -36.59 13.51
N ALA A 90 38.44 -36.33 12.26
CA ALA A 90 39.49 -37.12 11.61
C ALA A 90 40.88 -36.97 12.24
N ARG A 91 41.18 -35.83 12.88
CA ARG A 91 42.48 -35.57 13.53
C ARG A 91 42.60 -36.15 14.94
N SER A 92 41.50 -36.27 15.66
CA SER A 92 41.49 -36.86 17.00
C SER A 92 41.66 -38.38 16.99
N ASP A 93 41.33 -39.05 15.89
CA ASP A 93 41.49 -40.49 15.67
C ASP A 93 42.93 -40.92 15.35
N GLY A 94 43.82 -39.95 15.02
CA GLY A 94 45.18 -40.21 14.54
C GLY A 94 46.31 -39.94 15.55
N ARG A 95 46.03 -39.80 16.85
CA ARG A 95 47.10 -39.59 17.86
C ARG A 95 47.80 -40.92 18.14
N PRO A 96 49.09 -41.12 17.81
CA PRO A 96 49.80 -42.32 18.23
C PRO A 96 49.93 -42.29 19.76
N THR A 97 49.34 -43.28 20.44
CA THR A 97 49.66 -43.61 21.82
C THR A 97 51.06 -44.19 21.84
N ASN A 98 52.06 -43.34 22.12
CA ASN A 98 53.40 -43.84 22.42
C ASN A 98 53.35 -44.55 23.78
N GLN A 99 53.35 -45.88 23.74
CA GLN A 99 53.48 -46.75 24.90
C GLN A 99 54.73 -47.60 24.71
N VAL A 100 55.56 -47.56 25.76
CA VAL A 100 56.82 -48.25 26.05
C VAL A 100 58.07 -47.69 25.36
#